data_AF-A0A958K012-F1
#
_entry.id   AF-A0A958K012-F1
#
_cell.length_a   1.000
_cell.length_b   1.000
_cell.length_c   1.000
_cell.angle_alpha   90.00
_cell.angle_beta   90.00
_cell.angle_gamma   90.00
#
_symmetry.space_group_name_H-M   'P 1'
#
loop_
_entity.id
_entity.type
_entity.pdbx_description
1 polymer ?
#
loop_
_entity_poly.entity_id
_entity_poly.type
_entity_poly.pdbx_seq_one_letter_code
_entity_poly.pdbx_strand_id
1 'polypeptide(L)'
;MKRSQYTNPDTFSSSPFLALLPDCGSTNRLSSLTSSLYARYEKVAAIRDASSDLDVESRSRIQSEYSMLRHVLEWLEVNLEDLRSE
;
A
#
# COMPACT_ATOMS: atom_id res chain seq x y z
N MET A 1 -30.13 7.72 -34.19
CA MET A 1 -28.84 7.20 -33.71
C MET A 1 -28.00 8.38 -33.22
N LYS A 2 -27.96 8.63 -31.91
CA LYS A 2 -27.16 9.71 -31.32
C LYS A 2 -25.75 9.17 -31.08
N ARG A 3 -24.77 9.65 -31.85
CA ARG A 3 -23.34 9.38 -31.60
C ARG A 3 -22.98 10.07 -30.28
N SER A 4 -22.75 9.28 -29.24
CA SER A 4 -22.11 9.75 -28.01
C SER A 4 -20.71 10.21 -28.39
N GLN A 5 -20.46 11.50 -28.20
CA GLN A 5 -19.12 12.07 -28.31
C GLN A 5 -18.32 11.53 -27.12
N TYR A 6 -17.54 10.48 -27.36
CA TYR A 6 -16.47 10.11 -26.44
C TYR A 6 -15.45 11.25 -26.46
N THR A 7 -15.63 12.19 -25.55
CA THR A 7 -14.62 13.17 -25.20
C THR A 7 -13.42 12.38 -24.70
N ASN A 8 -12.31 12.41 -25.45
CA ASN A 8 -11.04 11.89 -24.93
C ASN A 8 -10.78 12.55 -23.58
N PRO A 9 -10.47 11.78 -22.51
CA PRO A 9 -10.10 12.39 -21.25
C PRO A 9 -8.86 13.26 -21.47
N ASP A 10 -8.91 14.47 -20.93
CA ASP A 10 -7.86 15.47 -21.00
C ASP A 10 -6.51 14.88 -20.60
N THR A 11 -5.46 15.11 -21.38
CA THR A 11 -4.11 14.54 -21.17
C THR A 11 -3.50 15.00 -19.84
N PHE A 12 -4.08 16.02 -19.20
CA PHE A 12 -3.73 16.52 -17.87
C PHE A 12 -4.63 15.99 -16.73
N SER A 13 -5.63 15.15 -17.02
CA SER A 13 -6.46 14.49 -15.98
C SER A 13 -5.77 13.30 -15.33
N SER A 14 -4.70 12.77 -15.94
CA SER A 14 -3.76 11.87 -15.28
C SER A 14 -2.76 12.71 -14.49
N SER A 15 -3.12 12.97 -13.23
CA SER A 15 -2.32 13.72 -12.26
C SER A 15 -0.81 13.41 -12.39
N PRO A 16 0.08 14.42 -12.49
CA PRO A 16 1.52 14.23 -12.58
C PRO A 16 2.13 13.53 -11.35
N PHE A 17 1.33 13.28 -10.30
CA PHE A 17 1.73 12.45 -9.16
C PHE A 17 1.81 10.95 -9.49
N LEU A 18 1.16 10.45 -10.55
CA LEU A 18 1.28 9.05 -10.96
C LEU A 18 2.57 8.78 -11.77
N ALA A 19 3.15 9.81 -12.39
CA ALA A 19 4.40 9.70 -13.13
C ALA A 19 5.65 9.61 -12.21
N LEU A 20 5.51 9.93 -10.91
CA LEU A 20 6.57 9.83 -9.91
C LEU A 20 6.56 8.50 -9.13
N LEU A 21 5.55 7.65 -9.34
CA LEU A 21 5.52 6.32 -8.74
C LEU A 21 6.69 5.40 -9.16
N PRO A 22 7.32 5.52 -10.35
CA PRO A 22 8.46 4.67 -10.69
C PRO A 22 9.79 5.16 -10.08
N ASP A 23 9.87 6.42 -9.61
CA ASP A 23 11.16 7.03 -9.19
C ASP A 23 11.27 7.25 -7.66
N CYS A 24 10.18 7.03 -6.92
CA CYS A 24 10.17 7.16 -5.45
C CYS A 24 10.16 5.83 -4.68
N GLY A 25 10.17 4.69 -5.37
CA GLY A 25 10.11 3.37 -4.74
C GLY A 25 11.30 2.50 -5.12
N SER A 26 12.47 2.73 -4.52
CA SER A 26 13.53 1.72 -4.58
C SER A 26 13.03 0.48 -3.83
N THR A 27 12.44 -0.46 -4.56
CA THR A 27 12.03 -1.80 -4.09
C THR A 27 13.13 -2.44 -3.24
N ASN A 28 14.39 -2.24 -3.62
CA ASN A 28 15.58 -2.68 -2.87
C ASN A 28 15.71 -2.05 -1.47
N ARG A 29 15.38 -0.77 -1.32
CA ARG A 29 15.36 -0.13 0.01
C ARG A 29 14.19 -0.64 0.84
N LEU A 30 13.04 -0.84 0.22
CA LEU A 30 11.85 -1.34 0.91
C LEU A 30 12.04 -2.80 1.35
N SER A 31 12.66 -3.64 0.52
CA SER A 31 13.00 -5.03 0.85
C SER A 31 14.03 -5.14 1.96
N SER A 32 14.96 -4.18 2.07
CA SER A 32 15.88 -4.10 3.22
C SER A 32 15.18 -3.81 4.55
N LEU A 33 13.95 -3.27 4.50
CA LEU A 33 13.13 -2.97 5.66
C LEU A 33 12.06 -4.03 5.93
N THR A 34 11.98 -5.11 5.14
CA THR A 34 10.95 -6.16 5.26
C THR A 34 10.83 -6.69 6.68
N SER A 35 11.94 -7.02 7.35
CA SER A 35 11.91 -7.49 8.75
C SER A 35 11.33 -6.45 9.71
N SER A 36 11.63 -5.17 9.50
CA SER A 36 11.07 -4.07 10.30
C SER A 36 9.57 -3.88 10.03
N LEU A 37 9.13 -4.09 8.79
CA LEU A 37 7.73 -4.01 8.41
C LEU A 37 6.91 -5.17 8.99
N TYR A 38 7.44 -6.40 8.98
CA TYR A 38 6.83 -7.54 9.68
C TYR A 38 6.74 -7.31 11.19
N ALA A 39 7.83 -6.86 11.83
CA ALA A 39 7.82 -6.58 13.25
C ALA A 39 6.78 -5.51 13.63
N ARG A 40 6.62 -4.47 12.79
CA ARG A 40 5.58 -3.45 12.98
C ARG A 40 4.19 -4.04 12.77
N TYR A 41 4.00 -4.85 11.73
CA TYR A 41 2.75 -5.52 11.43
C TYR A 41 2.29 -6.40 12.59
N GLU A 42 3.17 -7.24 13.14
CA GLU A 42 2.87 -8.10 14.30
C GLU A 42 2.47 -7.27 15.52
N LYS A 43 3.19 -6.18 15.79
CA LYS A 43 2.87 -5.27 16.89
C LYS A 43 1.49 -4.63 16.71
N VAL A 44 1.18 -4.14 15.51
CA VAL A 44 -0.11 -3.50 15.22
C VAL A 44 -1.25 -4.53 15.26
N ALA A 45 -1.01 -5.77 14.80
CA ALA A 45 -1.97 -6.87 14.90
C ALA A 45 -2.29 -7.20 16.37
N ALA A 46 -1.26 -7.33 17.21
CA ALA A 46 -1.43 -7.57 18.64
C ALA A 46 -2.20 -6.44 19.33
N ILE A 47 -1.91 -5.18 18.98
CA ILE A 47 -2.66 -4.03 19.50
C ILE A 47 -4.12 -4.15 19.06
N ARG A 48 -4.39 -4.31 17.77
CA ARG A 48 -5.75 -4.42 17.21
C ARG A 48 -6.58 -5.49 17.93
N ASP A 49 -5.99 -6.67 18.16
CA ASP A 49 -6.68 -7.80 18.77
C ASP A 49 -6.90 -7.61 20.28
N ALA A 50 -6.01 -6.87 20.95
CA ALA A 50 -6.16 -6.47 22.35
C ALA A 50 -7.04 -5.22 22.56
N SER A 51 -7.48 -4.54 21.49
CA SER A 51 -8.13 -3.22 21.53
C SER A 51 -9.63 -3.28 21.84
N SER A 52 -10.05 -3.87 22.97
CA SER A 52 -11.46 -3.77 23.40
C SER A 52 -11.84 -2.35 23.81
N ASP A 53 -10.90 -1.60 24.40
CA ASP A 53 -11.15 -0.35 25.13
C ASP A 53 -10.66 0.92 24.40
N LEU A 54 -10.23 0.79 23.15
CA LEU A 54 -9.84 1.95 22.36
C LEU A 54 -11.06 2.73 21.85
N ASP A 55 -10.91 4.04 21.78
CA ASP A 55 -11.90 4.91 21.13
C ASP A 55 -11.99 4.60 19.62
N VAL A 56 -13.09 5.06 19.01
CA VAL A 56 -13.42 4.77 17.60
C VAL A 56 -12.34 5.30 16.65
N GLU A 57 -11.73 6.44 16.95
CA GLU A 57 -10.71 7.05 16.10
C GLU A 57 -9.40 6.26 16.18
N SER A 58 -8.96 5.91 17.38
CA SER A 58 -7.78 5.06 17.60
C SER A 58 -7.94 3.70 16.94
N ARG A 59 -9.11 3.06 17.06
CA ARG A 59 -9.41 1.79 16.40
C ARG A 59 -9.35 1.93 14.87
N SER A 60 -9.89 3.01 14.32
CA SER A 60 -9.82 3.27 12.88
C SER A 60 -8.37 3.44 12.41
N ARG A 61 -7.55 4.19 13.15
CA ARG A 61 -6.13 4.42 12.81
C ARG A 61 -5.35 3.10 12.81
N ILE A 62 -5.52 2.28 13.84
CA ILE A 62 -4.87 0.96 13.95
C ILE A 62 -5.31 0.04 12.82
N GLN A 63 -6.59 0.04 12.47
CA GLN A 63 -7.10 -0.78 11.37
C GLN A 63 -6.53 -0.33 10.01
N SER A 64 -6.42 0.98 9.78
CA SER A 64 -5.80 1.54 8.58
C SER A 64 -4.32 1.16 8.49
N GLU A 65 -3.57 1.30 9.59
CA GLU A 65 -2.15 0.94 9.65
C GLU A 65 -1.95 -0.57 9.41
N TYR A 66 -2.76 -1.41 10.05
CA TYR A 66 -2.75 -2.86 9.83
C TYR A 66 -2.98 -3.21 8.35
N SER A 67 -4.01 -2.61 7.75
CA SER A 67 -4.39 -2.89 6.37
C SER A 67 -3.29 -2.44 5.40
N MET A 68 -2.70 -1.28 5.62
CA MET A 68 -1.58 -0.78 4.82
C MET A 68 -0.37 -1.70 4.91
N LEU A 69 0.05 -2.07 6.13
CA LEU A 69 1.21 -2.95 6.33
C LEU A 69 1.01 -4.32 5.67
N ARG A 70 -0.20 -4.88 5.76
CA ARG A 70 -0.54 -6.14 5.09
C ARG A 70 -0.34 -6.05 3.57
N HIS A 71 -0.90 -5.01 2.94
CA HIS A 71 -0.79 -4.85 1.48
C HIS A 71 0.65 -4.59 1.04
N VAL A 72 1.42 -3.83 1.81
CA VAL A 72 2.83 -3.58 1.51
C VAL A 72 3.66 -4.86 1.60
N LEU A 73 3.43 -5.69 2.63
CA LEU A 73 4.12 -6.97 2.79
C LEU A 73 3.75 -7.96 1.69
N GLU A 74 2.45 -8.06 1.35
CA GLU A 74 1.96 -8.91 0.25
C GLU A 74 2.57 -8.49 -1.10
N TRP A 75 2.60 -7.18 -1.37
CA TRP A 75 3.27 -6.66 -2.56
C TRP A 75 4.77 -6.97 -2.56
N LEU A 76 5.46 -6.85 -1.43
CA LEU A 76 6.88 -7.20 -1.33
C LEU A 76 7.14 -8.69 -1.54
N GLU A 77 6.28 -9.58 -1.04
CA GLU A 77 6.38 -11.03 -1.28
C GLU A 77 6.25 -11.35 -2.77
N VAL A 78 5.23 -10.81 -3.45
CA VAL A 78 5.02 -11.03 -4.90
C VAL A 78 6.23 -10.55 -5.72
N ASN A 79 6.77 -9.35 -5.43
CA ASN A 79 7.92 -8.82 -6.17
C ASN A 79 9.23 -9.57 -5.86
N LEU A 80 9.38 -10.14 -4.66
CA LEU A 80 10.54 -10.96 -4.30
C LEU A 80 10.53 -12.32 -5.00
N GLU A 81 9.36 -12.89 -5.28
CA GLU A 81 9.22 -14.13 -6.06
C GLU A 81 9.57 -13.92 -7.54
N ASP A 82 9.13 -12.80 -8.12
CA ASP A 82 9.47 -12.43 -9.50
C ASP A 82 10.99 -12.24 -9.66
N LEU A 83 11.65 -11.54 -8.73
CA LEU A 83 13.11 -11.32 -8.72
C LEU A 83 13.96 -12.60 -8.53
N ARG A 84 13.38 -13.68 -8.00
CA ARG A 84 14.07 -14.97 -7.79
C ARG A 84 13.93 -15.94 -8.97
N SER A 85 13.02 -15.63 -9.89
CA SER A 85 12.69 -16.48 -11.04
C SER A 85 13.44 -16.09 -12.32
N GLU A 86 14.21 -14.99 -12.29
CA GLU A 86 15.15 -14.53 -13.33
C GLU A 86 16.59 -14.99 -13.06
#